data_AF-A0A8B6MA68-F1
#
_entry.id   AF-A0A8B6MA68-F1
#
_cell.length_a   1.000
_cell.length_b   1.000
_cell.length_c   1.000
_cell.angle_alpha   90.00
_cell.angle_beta   90.00
_cell.angle_gamma   90.00
#
_symmetry.space_group_name_H-M   'P 1'
#
loop_
_entity.id
_entity.type
_entity.pdbx_description
1 polymer ?
#
loop_
_entity_poly.entity_id
_entity_poly.type
_entity_poly.pdbx_seq_one_letter_code
_entity_poly.pdbx_strand_id
1 'polypeptide(L)'
;MRHKLGIERLLSFVGAGLGLTLVAEGATGAAHPGVAYREVQDGDGPTRLNFVAYWRQANRNPTLAPFLDLLRERYPDLSAPGAPAEED
;
A
#
# COMPACT_ATOMS: atom_id res chain seq x y z
N MET A 1 16.24 8.14 19.40
CA MET A 1 15.59 6.85 19.73
C MET A 1 14.44 6.63 18.76
N ARG A 2 14.45 5.56 17.95
CA ARG A 2 13.41 5.31 16.93
C ARG A 2 12.47 4.22 17.43
N HIS A 3 11.25 4.59 17.80
CA HIS A 3 10.24 3.63 18.21
C HIS A 3 9.55 3.06 16.98
N LYS A 4 9.57 1.73 16.83
CA LYS A 4 8.75 1.04 15.82
C LYS A 4 7.43 0.70 16.47
N LEU A 5 6.36 1.35 16.03
CA LEU A 5 4.99 1.04 16.42
C LEU A 5 4.26 0.49 15.21
N GLY A 6 3.43 -0.54 15.41
CA GLY A 6 2.51 -1.02 14.39
C GLY A 6 1.39 -0.02 14.13
N ILE A 7 0.78 -0.11 12.96
CA ILE A 7 -0.28 0.80 12.51
C ILE A 7 -1.47 0.85 13.48
N GLU A 8 -1.86 -0.30 14.03
CA GLU A 8 -2.93 -0.43 15.06
C GLU A 8 -2.70 0.46 16.29
N ARG A 9 -1.45 0.52 16.74
CA ARG A 9 -1.07 1.31 17.91
C ARG A 9 -1.15 2.81 17.60
N LEU A 10 -0.73 3.19 16.39
CA LEU A 10 -0.80 4.58 15.92
C LEU A 10 -2.25 5.03 15.79
N LEU A 11 -3.11 4.20 15.19
CA LEU A 11 -4.54 4.49 15.07
C LEU A 11 -5.24 4.58 16.42
N SER A 12 -4.83 3.77 17.40
CA SER A 12 -5.32 3.87 18.77
C SER A 12 -4.99 5.22 19.41
N PHE A 13 -3.81 5.79 19.14
CA PHE A 13 -3.46 7.13 19.61
C PHE A 13 -4.25 8.22 18.90
N VAL A 14 -4.44 8.11 17.59
CA VAL A 14 -5.29 9.05 16.82
C VAL A 14 -6.72 9.04 17.36
N GLY A 15 -7.31 7.87 17.62
CA GLY A 15 -8.65 7.74 18.19
C GLY A 15 -8.76 8.31 19.62
N ALA A 16 -7.66 8.38 20.36
CA ALA A 16 -7.55 9.06 21.65
C ALA A 16 -7.32 10.58 21.53
N GLY A 17 -7.31 11.14 20.31
CA GLY A 17 -7.04 12.56 20.05
C GLY A 17 -5.55 12.94 20.08
N LEU A 18 -4.64 11.96 20.05
CA LEU A 18 -3.20 12.18 20.13
C LEU A 18 -2.56 12.20 18.73
N GLY A 19 -2.71 13.33 18.05
CA GLY A 19 -2.06 13.61 16.77
C GLY A 19 -2.72 12.94 15.56
N LEU A 20 -1.94 12.76 14.49
CA LEU A 20 -2.36 12.15 13.22
C LEU A 20 -1.30 11.17 12.72
N THR A 21 -1.70 10.25 11.84
CA THR A 21 -0.79 9.32 11.17
C THR A 21 -1.18 9.17 9.71
N LEU A 22 -0.19 8.89 8.86
CA LEU A 22 -0.42 8.47 7.48
C LEU A 22 -0.59 6.95 7.44
N VAL A 23 -1.54 6.49 6.62
CA VAL A 23 -1.80 5.07 6.37
C VAL A 23 -1.98 4.87 4.86
N ALA A 24 -1.62 3.70 4.35
CA ALA A 24 -2.03 3.30 3.00
C ALA A 24 -3.52 2.93 3.00
N GLU A 25 -4.20 3.11 1.87
CA GLU A 25 -5.63 2.80 1.72
C GLU A 25 -6.00 1.39 2.19
N GLY A 26 -5.14 0.39 1.94
CA GLY A 26 -5.39 -0.99 2.39
C GLY A 26 -5.53 -1.15 3.91
N ALA A 27 -5.11 -0.17 4.73
CA ALA A 27 -5.29 -0.19 6.18
C ALA A 27 -6.67 0.33 6.63
N THR A 28 -7.49 0.89 5.74
CA THR A 28 -8.80 1.46 6.11
C THR A 28 -9.92 0.41 6.14
N GLY A 29 -9.61 -0.87 5.89
CA GLY A 29 -10.58 -1.96 5.87
C GLY A 29 -11.22 -2.27 7.24
N ALA A 30 -10.63 -1.78 8.33
CA ALA A 30 -11.18 -1.87 9.67
C ALA A 30 -11.58 -0.49 10.20
N ALA A 31 -12.72 -0.43 10.89
CA ALA A 31 -13.18 0.79 11.56
C ALA A 31 -12.49 0.91 12.93
N HIS A 32 -11.86 2.07 13.18
CA HIS A 32 -11.28 2.40 14.47
C HIS A 32 -12.09 3.53 15.13
N PRO A 33 -12.66 3.30 16.33
CA PRO A 33 -13.43 4.33 17.02
C PRO A 33 -12.64 5.64 17.19
N GLY A 34 -13.28 6.76 16.89
CA GLY A 34 -12.66 8.08 17.00
C GLY A 34 -11.69 8.45 15.86
N VAL A 35 -11.49 7.59 14.87
CA VAL A 35 -10.64 7.86 13.71
C VAL A 35 -11.49 8.22 12.50
N ALA A 36 -11.14 9.33 11.85
CA ALA A 36 -11.66 9.71 10.54
C ALA A 36 -10.54 9.66 9.50
N TYR A 37 -10.76 8.94 8.40
CA TYR A 37 -9.83 8.87 7.29
C TYR A 37 -10.07 10.01 6.31
N ARG A 38 -8.98 10.61 5.83
CA ARG A 38 -9.00 11.67 4.81
C ARG A 38 -7.95 11.37 3.76
N GLU A 39 -8.35 11.52 2.50
CA GLU A 39 -7.43 11.38 1.38
C GLU A 39 -6.41 12.52 1.39
N VAL A 40 -5.15 12.17 1.13
CA VAL A 40 -4.08 13.15 0.95
C VAL A 40 -4.02 13.47 -0.54
N GLN A 41 -4.08 14.76 -0.87
CA GLN A 41 -4.00 15.25 -2.24
C GLN A 41 -2.69 16.00 -2.46
N ASP A 42 -2.12 15.87 -3.64
CA ASP A 42 -1.04 16.68 -4.18
C ASP A 42 -1.56 17.61 -5.28
N GLY A 43 -0.65 18.28 -6.00
CA GLY A 43 -1.01 19.24 -7.05
C GLY A 43 -1.75 18.61 -8.24
N ASP A 44 -1.66 17.29 -8.41
CA ASP A 44 -2.18 16.55 -9.56
C ASP A 44 -3.34 15.61 -9.18
N GLY A 45 -3.74 15.57 -7.91
CA GLY A 45 -4.90 14.83 -7.42
C GLY A 45 -4.61 13.99 -6.17
N PRO A 46 -5.28 12.84 -5.98
CA PRO A 46 -5.02 11.94 -4.88
C PRO A 46 -3.58 11.42 -4.91
N THR A 47 -2.85 11.56 -3.79
CA THR A 47 -1.51 11.00 -3.67
C THR A 47 -1.57 9.48 -3.67
N ARG A 48 -0.90 8.85 -4.64
CA ARG A 48 -0.90 7.39 -4.82
C ARG A 48 0.36 6.73 -4.27
N LEU A 49 0.17 5.60 -3.59
CA LEU A 49 1.24 4.69 -3.19
C LEU A 49 1.20 3.43 -4.04
N ASN A 50 2.24 3.24 -4.86
CA ASN A 50 2.36 2.06 -5.71
C ASN A 50 3.12 0.95 -4.96
N PHE A 51 2.61 -0.28 -5.08
CA PHE A 51 3.27 -1.47 -4.55
C PHE A 51 3.80 -2.31 -5.69
N VAL A 52 5.04 -2.79 -5.52
CA VAL A 52 5.72 -3.65 -6.48
C VAL A 52 6.21 -4.89 -5.74
N ALA A 53 5.86 -6.05 -6.27
CA ALA A 53 6.42 -7.31 -5.80
C ALA A 53 7.76 -7.54 -6.50
N TYR A 54 8.79 -7.94 -5.75
CA TYR A 54 10.08 -8.31 -6.31
C TYR A 54 10.48 -9.72 -5.88
N TRP A 55 11.29 -10.33 -6.73
CA TRP A 55 11.76 -11.70 -6.64
C TRP A 55 13.23 -11.69 -7.01
N ARG A 56 14.01 -12.56 -6.37
CA ARG A 56 15.39 -12.78 -6.78
C ARG A 56 15.39 -13.39 -8.19
N GLN A 57 16.27 -12.89 -9.07
CA GLN A 57 16.43 -13.46 -10.41
C GLN A 57 16.74 -14.96 -10.38
N ALA A 58 17.48 -15.43 -9.37
CA ALA A 58 17.80 -16.83 -9.16
C ALA A 58 16.74 -17.62 -8.37
N ASN A 59 15.52 -17.09 -8.18
CA ASN A 59 14.45 -17.79 -7.46
C ASN A 59 14.01 -19.03 -8.25
N ARG A 60 14.23 -20.22 -7.67
CA ARG A 60 13.87 -21.52 -8.24
C ARG A 60 12.58 -22.11 -7.64
N ASN A 61 11.81 -21.33 -6.88
CA ASN A 61 10.55 -21.81 -6.31
C ASN A 61 9.53 -22.08 -7.44
N PRO A 62 9.12 -23.34 -7.66
CA PRO A 62 8.20 -23.71 -8.75
C PRO A 62 6.80 -23.11 -8.58
N THR A 63 6.45 -22.64 -7.38
CA THR A 63 5.14 -22.04 -7.10
C THR A 63 5.03 -20.60 -7.60
N LEU A 64 6.14 -19.92 -7.90
CA LEU A 64 6.09 -18.51 -8.29
C LEU A 64 5.32 -18.29 -9.60
N ALA A 65 5.59 -19.08 -10.63
CA ALA A 65 4.91 -18.92 -11.92
C ALA A 65 3.39 -19.15 -11.80
N PRO A 66 2.91 -20.28 -11.24
CA PRO A 66 1.47 -20.49 -11.03
C PRO A 66 0.80 -19.41 -10.18
N PHE A 67 1.49 -18.88 -9.16
CA PHE A 67 0.97 -17.79 -8.34
C PHE A 67 0.77 -16.50 -9.15
N LEU A 68 1.76 -16.13 -9.98
CA LEU A 68 1.64 -14.96 -10.86
C LEU A 68 0.56 -15.14 -11.93
N ASP A 69 0.40 -16.35 -12.47
CA ASP A 69 -0.64 -16.66 -13.45
C ASP A 69 -2.04 -16.48 -12.84
N LEU A 70 -2.24 -16.98 -11.62
CA LEU A 70 -3.48 -16.76 -10.86
C LEU A 70 -3.76 -15.27 -10.65
N LEU A 71 -2.74 -14.48 -10.27
CA LEU A 71 -2.92 -13.04 -10.08
C LEU A 71 -3.32 -12.33 -11.38
N ARG A 72 -2.71 -12.66 -12.51
CA ARG A 72 -3.06 -12.06 -13.81
C ARG A 72 -4.47 -12.44 -14.27
N GLU A 73 -4.89 -13.67 -14.01
CA GLU A 73 -6.25 -14.13 -14.32
C GLU A 73 -7.30 -13.40 -13.47
N ARG A 74 -7.05 -13.26 -12.17
CA ARG A 74 -8.02 -12.70 -11.22
C ARG A 74 -8.03 -11.18 -11.15
N TYR A 75 -6.91 -10.55 -11.49
CA TYR A 75 -6.69 -9.11 -11.36
C TYR A 75 -5.97 -8.56 -12.60
N PRO A 76 -6.65 -8.55 -13.77
CA PRO A 76 -6.04 -8.09 -15.02
C PRO A 76 -5.55 -6.63 -14.94
N ASP A 77 -6.22 -5.79 -14.15
CA ASP A 77 -5.88 -4.39 -13.93
C ASP A 77 -4.56 -4.16 -13.17
N LEU A 78 -4.05 -5.19 -12.47
CA LEU A 78 -2.71 -5.13 -11.84
C LEU A 78 -1.57 -5.24 -12.86
N SER A 79 -1.87 -5.56 -14.11
CA SER A 79 -0.87 -5.86 -15.14
C SER A 79 -0.26 -4.63 -15.82
N ALA A 80 -0.58 -3.42 -15.38
CA ALA A 80 -0.04 -2.20 -15.97
C ALA A 80 0.55 -1.25 -14.91
N PRO A 81 1.88 -1.07 -14.89
CA PRO A 81 2.43 0.25 -14.65
C PRO A 81 2.20 1.08 -15.92
N GLY A 82 1.57 2.25 -15.80
CA GLY A 82 1.92 3.34 -16.69
C GLY A 82 3.44 3.49 -16.60
N ALA A 83 4.13 3.26 -17.71
CA ALA A 83 5.56 3.49 -17.77
C ALA A 83 5.82 4.91 -17.25
N PRO A 84 6.82 5.15 -16.37
CA PRO A 84 7.34 6.50 -16.27
C PRO A 84 7.74 6.90 -17.69
N ALA A 85 7.22 8.03 -18.16
CA ALA A 85 7.72 8.62 -19.39
C ALA A 85 9.25 8.64 -19.28
N GLU A 86 9.92 8.01 -20.24
CA GLU A 86 11.34 8.29 -20.46
C GLU A 86 11.43 9.81 -20.69
N GLU A 87 11.89 10.54 -19.68
CA GLU A 87 12.38 11.90 -19.85
C GLU A 87 13.73 11.79 -20.58
N ASP A 88 13.71 12.16 -21.86
CA ASP A 88 14.89 12.54 -22.66
C ASP A 88 15.56 13.80 -22.10
#